data_AF-A0A353V3M2-F1
#
_entry.id   AF-A0A353V3M2-F1
#
_cell.length_a   1.000
_cell.length_b   1.000
_cell.length_c   1.000
_cell.angle_alpha   90.00
_cell.angle_beta   90.00
_cell.angle_gamma   90.00
#
_symmetry.space_group_name_H-M   'P 1'
#
loop_
_entity.id
_entity.type
_entity.pdbx_description
1 polymer ?
#
loop_
_entity_poly.entity_id
_entity_poly.type
_entity_poly.pdbx_seq_one_letter_code
_entity_poly.pdbx_strand_id
1 'polypeptide(L)' 'WQETFDFGQGGAEAFQLPPVGLLKPPAPAELKRTREELQDKAEAIRRRLQEFEVEGRIVQVSPGPIITSYE' A
#
# COMPACT_ATOMS: atom_id res chain seq x y z
N TRP A 1 -20.34 2.59 -22.56
CA TRP A 1 -21.53 2.16 -21.83
C TRP A 1 -21.31 2.43 -20.35
N GLN A 2 -22.00 3.42 -19.79
CA GLN A 2 -22.12 3.58 -18.34
C GLN A 2 -23.58 3.26 -18.01
N GLU A 3 -23.80 2.24 -17.18
CA GLU A 3 -25.12 1.96 -16.64
C GLU A 3 -25.46 3.08 -15.65
N THR A 4 -26.45 3.90 -16.01
CA THR A 4 -27.06 4.85 -15.09
C THR A 4 -27.76 4.04 -13.99
N PHE A 5 -27.25 4.14 -12.77
CA PHE A 5 -27.86 3.52 -11.61
C PHE A 5 -29.21 4.21 -11.33
N ASP A 6 -30.32 3.51 -11.54
CA ASP A 6 -31.66 4.02 -11.29
C ASP A 6 -31.96 3.95 -9.78
N PHE A 7 -32.07 5.12 -9.15
CA PHE A 7 -32.35 5.25 -7.71
C PHE A 7 -33.86 5.20 -7.38
N GLY A 8 -34.72 4.94 -8.37
CA GLY A 8 -36.17 4.92 -8.20
C GLY A 8 -36.78 6.32 -8.02
N GLN A 9 -38.12 6.42 -8.14
CA GLN A 9 -38.84 7.70 -8.17
C GLN A 9 -38.98 8.44 -6.83
N GLY A 10 -38.34 7.96 -5.75
CA GLY A 10 -38.42 8.55 -4.41
C GLY A 10 -37.33 9.57 -4.07
N GLY A 11 -36.43 9.89 -5.02
CA GLY A 11 -35.33 10.83 -4.79
C GLY A 11 -34.40 10.39 -3.65
N ALA A 12 -33.73 11.36 -3.02
CA ALA A 12 -32.81 11.10 -1.91
C ALA A 12 -33.48 10.45 -0.67
N GLU A 13 -34.81 10.56 -0.54
CA GLU A 13 -35.57 10.00 0.59
C GLU A 13 -35.78 8.48 0.49
N ALA A 14 -35.73 7.90 -0.72
CA ALA A 14 -35.82 6.46 -0.94
C ALA A 14 -34.44 5.76 -1.04
N PHE A 15 -33.35 6.53 -1.11
CA PHE A 15 -32.01 5.98 -1.22
C PHE A 15 -31.53 5.44 0.14
N GLN A 16 -31.39 4.12 0.24
CA GLN A 16 -30.76 3.46 1.38
C GLN A 16 -29.28 3.22 1.07
N LEU A 17 -28.41 3.60 2.01
CA LEU A 17 -26.98 3.36 1.87
C LEU A 17 -26.73 1.84 1.79
N PRO A 18 -26.04 1.34 0.74
CA PRO A 18 -25.75 -0.07 0.63
C PRO A 18 -24.90 -0.54 1.82
N PRO A 19 -25.19 -1.72 2.40
CA PRO A 19 -24.44 -2.23 3.53
C PRO A 19 -23.00 -2.60 3.11
N VAL A 20 -22.03 -2.33 3.99
CA VAL A 20 -20.61 -2.68 3.77
C VAL A 20 -20.37 -4.18 3.58
N GLY A 21 -21.32 -5.04 4.00
CA GLY A 21 -21.28 -6.49 3.79
C GLY A 21 -21.38 -6.94 2.33
N LEU A 22 -21.67 -6.03 1.40
CA LEU A 22 -21.59 -6.30 -0.05
C LEU A 22 -20.13 -6.34 -0.53
N LEU A 23 -19.18 -5.80 0.24
CA LEU A 23 -17.76 -5.84 -0.10
C LEU A 23 -17.18 -7.21 0.25
N LYS A 24 -16.25 -7.68 -0.60
CA LYS A 24 -15.44 -8.85 -0.27
C LYS A 24 -14.46 -8.48 0.84
N PRO A 25 -14.27 -9.34 1.86
CA PRO A 25 -13.24 -9.09 2.86
C PRO A 25 -11.85 -9.03 2.20
N PRO A 26 -10.91 -8.25 2.73
CA PRO A 26 -9.56 -8.21 2.20
C PRO A 26 -8.93 -9.61 2.30
N ALA A 27 -8.10 -9.95 1.32
CA ALA A 27 -7.24 -11.13 1.44
C ALA A 27 -6.31 -10.95 2.66
N PRO A 28 -5.88 -12.04 3.32
CA PRO A 28 -4.90 -11.98 4.39
C PRO A 28 -3.67 -11.18 3.94
N ALA A 29 -3.33 -10.12 4.67
CA ALA A 29 -2.15 -9.33 4.38
C ALA A 29 -0.92 -10.08 4.88
N GLU A 30 -0.08 -10.56 3.96
CA GLU A 30 1.24 -11.10 4.32
C GLU A 30 2.27 -9.97 4.31
N LEU A 31 2.37 -9.23 5.42
CA LEU A 31 3.50 -8.35 5.65
C LEU A 31 4.60 -9.12 6.41
N LYS A 32 5.21 -10.11 5.77
CA LYS A 32 6.34 -10.85 6.36
C LYS A 32 7.61 -10.50 5.60
N ARG A 33 8.33 -9.49 6.11
CA ARG A 33 9.73 -9.24 5.78
C ARG A 33 10.57 -9.54 7.00
N THR A 34 11.63 -10.33 6.82
CA THR A 34 12.54 -10.58 7.93
C THR A 34 13.47 -9.39 8.13
N ARG A 35 14.06 -9.28 9.32
CA ARG A 35 15.01 -8.21 9.62
C ARG A 35 16.26 -8.34 8.75
N GLU A 36 16.66 -9.57 8.45
CA GLU A 36 17.80 -9.92 7.60
C GLU A 36 17.56 -9.45 6.17
N GLU A 37 16.39 -9.75 5.58
CA GLU A 37 16.05 -9.26 4.22
C GLU A 37 16.10 -7.74 4.10
N LEU A 38 15.64 -7.03 5.14
CA LEU A 38 15.66 -5.57 5.17
C LEU A 38 17.08 -5.02 5.28
N GLN A 39 17.95 -5.68 6.05
CA GLN A 39 19.36 -5.33 6.19
C GLN A 39 20.14 -5.55 4.89
N ASP A 40 19.98 -6.70 4.26
CA ASP A 40 20.64 -7.01 2.98
C ASP A 40 20.29 -5.99 1.90
N LYS A 41 19.01 -5.59 1.83
CA LYS A 41 18.56 -4.53 0.94
C LYS A 41 19.15 -3.16 1.31
N ALA A 42 19.22 -2.83 2.59
CA ALA A 42 19.84 -1.59 3.06
C ALA A 42 21.33 -1.52 2.66
N GLU A 43 22.06 -2.63 2.78
CA GLU A 43 23.45 -2.71 2.34
C GLU A 43 23.59 -2.53 0.83
N ALA A 44 22.73 -3.17 0.06
CA ALA A 44 22.71 -3.04 -1.40
C ALA A 44 22.46 -1.58 -1.84
N ILE A 45 21.52 -0.88 -1.20
CA ILE A 45 21.24 0.54 -1.47
C ILE A 45 22.49 1.38 -1.17
N ARG A 46 23.10 1.22 0.01
CA ARG A 46 24.32 1.97 0.40
C ARG A 46 25.46 1.75 -0.60
N ARG A 47 25.73 0.49 -0.97
CA ARG A 47 26.79 0.16 -1.93
C ARG A 47 26.53 0.79 -3.29
N ARG A 48 25.28 0.73 -3.78
CA ARG A 48 24.94 1.35 -5.06
C ARG A 48 25.08 2.87 -5.04
N LEU A 49 24.70 3.55 -3.97
CA LEU A 49 24.90 5.00 -3.86
C LEU A 49 26.38 5.38 -3.86
N GLN A 50 27.23 4.60 -3.19
CA GLN A 50 28.69 4.81 -3.19
C GLN A 50 29.32 4.70 -4.59
N GLU A 51 28.79 3.84 -5.47
CA GLU A 51 29.25 3.74 -6.87
C GLU A 51 29.04 5.03 -7.66
N PHE A 52 28.14 5.91 -7.21
CA PHE A 52 27.89 7.24 -7.79
C PHE A 52 28.49 8.37 -6.93
N GLU A 53 29.40 8.06 -6.00
CA GLU A 53 30.01 9.03 -5.09
C GLU A 53 28.98 9.76 -4.19
N VAL A 54 27.82 9.13 -3.96
CA VAL A 54 26.78 9.66 -3.07
C VAL A 54 26.95 9.07 -1.67
N GLU A 55 27.34 9.93 -0.73
CA GLU A 55 27.45 9.57 0.68
C GLU A 55 26.11 9.74 1.41
N GLY A 56 25.76 8.76 2.24
CA GLY A 56 24.53 8.78 3.02
C GLY A 56 24.45 7.62 4.00
N ARG A 57 23.52 7.72 4.95
CA ARG A 57 23.22 6.67 5.92
C ARG A 57 21.72 6.46 5.99
N ILE A 58 21.32 5.20 6.09
CA ILE A 58 19.92 4.83 6.33
C ILE A 58 19.65 5.00 7.83
N VAL A 59 18.73 5.89 8.18
CA VAL A 59 18.27 6.19 9.53
C VAL A 59 16.97 5.45 9.88
N GLN A 60 16.16 5.10 8.88
CA GLN A 60 14.89 4.42 9.10
C GLN A 60 14.55 3.44 7.96
N VAL A 61 13.93 2.31 8.33
CA VAL A 61 13.37 1.34 7.38
C VAL A 61 11.92 1.10 7.72
N SER A 62 11.03 1.42 6.78
CA SER A 62 9.57 1.36 6.96
C SER A 62 8.93 0.51 5.86
N PRO A 63 8.69 -0.79 6.11
CA PRO A 63 7.99 -1.67 5.19
C PRO A 63 6.51 -1.28 5.09
N GLY A 64 6.06 -0.91 3.90
CA GLY A 64 4.66 -0.74 3.56
C GLY A 64 4.09 -1.95 2.81
N PRO A 65 2.78 -1.95 2.51
CA PRO A 65 2.12 -3.06 1.83
C PRO A 65 2.71 -3.40 0.45
N ILE A 66 3.16 -2.37 -0.28
CA ILE A 66 3.65 -2.50 -1.65
C ILE A 66 5.13 -2.13 -1.76
N ILE A 67 5.54 -1.05 -1.08
CA ILE A 67 6.90 -0.52 -1.12
C ILE A 67 7.52 -0.50 0.28
N THR A 68 8.85 -0.43 0.36
CA THR A 68 9.58 -0.21 1.60
C THR A 68 10.35 1.09 1.49
N SER A 69 10.16 2.00 2.45
CA SER A 69 10.94 3.23 2.55
C SER A 69 12.26 2.96 3.25
N TYR A 70 13.35 3.50 2.70
CA TYR A 70 14.68 3.56 3.31
C TYR A 70 15.08 5.03 3.31
N GLU A 71 15.06 5.64 4.48
CA GLU A 71 15.38 7.05 4.71
C GLU A 71 16.80 7.18 5.24
#